data_AF-V4AAB7-F1
#
_entry.id   AF-V4AAB7-F1
#
_cell.length_a   1.000
_cell.length_b   1.000
_cell.length_c   1.000
_cell.angle_alpha   90.00
_cell.angle_beta   90.00
_cell.angle_gamma   90.00
#
_symmetry.space_group_name_H-M   'P 1'
#
loop_
_entity.id
_entity.type
_entity.pdbx_description
1 polymer ?
#
loop_
_entity_poly.entity_id
_entity_poly.type
_entity_poly.pdbx_seq_one_letter_code
_entity_poly.pdbx_strand_id
1 'polypeptide(L)'
;EIVYAVPHDKSEVEAIINDSIDIYWNCRRCGEPFTDVTPPDSFFKTDQSNLSMEQKSEKTYKKMLFDLTGEIICDIYSQEEEVVLQPYEKPKRRRQHYFKGYAPPTTVDELRPTVHKAVNDILGVNGMRKADRVKNKFNIRKKKDNVDNILTLQLREEEPDWVDYNADELDVKNALADSIFEVLLAETVETCSKIHDKKLKRVS
;
A
#
# COMPACT_ATOMS: atom_id res chain seq x y z
N GLU A 1 35.92 -3.15 17.37
CA GLU A 1 34.94 -2.13 16.95
C GLU A 1 34.33 -2.59 15.64
N ILE A 2 33.01 -2.54 15.49
CA ILE A 2 32.33 -2.92 14.24
C ILE A 2 32.24 -1.65 13.41
N VAL A 3 33.08 -1.55 12.37
CA VAL A 3 33.04 -0.43 11.43
C VAL A 3 31.97 -0.75 10.40
N TYR A 4 30.84 -0.05 10.47
CA TYR A 4 29.82 -0.13 9.43
C TYR A 4 30.28 0.73 8.25
N ALA A 5 30.32 0.14 7.05
CA ALA A 5 30.63 0.85 5.81
C ALA A 5 29.55 1.88 5.40
N VAL A 6 28.48 1.99 6.19
CA VAL A 6 27.28 2.74 5.92
C VAL A 6 26.77 3.34 7.23
N PRO A 7 26.37 4.62 7.26
CA PRO A 7 25.86 5.23 8.48
C PRO A 7 24.65 4.51 9.05
N HIS A 8 24.81 4.01 10.27
CA HIS A 8 23.72 3.43 11.08
C HIS A 8 23.40 4.30 12.29
N ASP A 9 23.95 5.52 12.36
CA ASP A 9 23.55 6.46 13.39
C ASP A 9 22.14 6.99 13.09
N LYS A 10 21.31 7.04 14.13
CA LYS A 10 19.91 7.39 14.01
C LYS A 10 19.74 8.81 13.47
N SER A 11 20.61 9.74 13.87
CA SER A 11 20.56 11.13 13.42
C SER A 11 20.82 11.26 11.91
N GLU A 12 21.75 10.47 11.35
CA GLU A 12 22.07 10.52 9.93
C GLU A 12 20.95 9.90 9.08
N VAL A 13 20.38 8.79 9.55
CA VAL A 13 19.23 8.14 8.92
C VAL A 13 18.00 9.06 8.92
N GLU A 14 17.72 9.74 10.03
CA GLU A 14 16.60 10.70 10.13
C GLU A 14 16.77 11.88 9.16
N ALA A 15 17.98 12.38 8.94
CA ALA A 15 18.23 13.43 7.95
C ALA A 15 17.90 12.97 6.52
N ILE A 16 18.36 11.76 6.14
CA ILE A 16 18.09 11.16 4.81
C ILE A 16 16.60 10.93 4.61
N ILE A 17 15.89 10.46 5.64
CA ILE A 17 14.44 10.25 5.59
C ILE A 17 13.72 11.59 5.42
N ASN A 18 14.10 12.65 6.15
CA ASN A 18 13.49 13.97 6.00
C ASN A 18 13.63 14.52 4.57
N ASP A 19 14.84 14.44 4.00
CA ASP A 19 15.10 14.86 2.62
C ASP A 19 14.21 14.05 1.64
N SER A 20 14.06 12.74 1.88
CA SER A 20 13.21 11.86 1.06
C SER A 20 11.73 12.24 1.17
N ILE A 21 11.23 12.47 2.39
CA ILE A 21 9.85 12.88 2.65
C ILE A 21 9.55 14.19 1.93
N ASP A 22 10.45 15.17 1.98
CA ASP A 22 10.24 16.46 1.34
C ASP A 22 10.16 16.31 -0.20
N ILE A 23 10.96 15.41 -0.80
CA ILE A 23 10.88 15.08 -2.24
C ILE A 23 9.51 14.47 -2.58
N TYR A 24 9.10 13.41 -1.88
CA TYR A 24 7.80 12.76 -2.12
C TYR A 24 6.61 13.67 -1.83
N TRP A 25 6.72 14.54 -0.83
CA TRP A 25 5.70 15.55 -0.52
C TRP A 25 5.56 16.58 -1.64
N ASN A 26 6.66 16.99 -2.25
CA ASN A 26 6.62 17.89 -3.40
C ASN A 26 5.97 17.20 -4.62
N CYS A 27 6.28 15.94 -4.90
CA CYS A 27 5.61 15.15 -5.95
C CYS A 27 4.09 15.08 -5.71
N ARG A 28 3.67 14.80 -4.46
CA ARG A 28 2.25 14.83 -4.05
C ARG A 28 1.59 16.18 -4.36
N ARG A 29 2.27 17.28 -4.02
CA ARG A 29 1.76 18.65 -4.26
C ARG A 29 1.62 18.97 -5.75
N CYS A 30 2.49 18.39 -6.58
CA CYS A 30 2.45 18.55 -8.03
C CYS A 30 1.47 17.59 -8.74
N GLY A 31 0.87 16.64 -8.01
CA GLY A 31 -0.01 15.61 -8.58
C GLY A 31 0.72 14.57 -9.43
N GLU A 32 2.03 14.41 -9.22
CA GLU A 32 2.83 13.39 -9.90
C GLU A 32 2.61 12.03 -9.23
N PRO A 33 2.60 10.92 -10.01
CA PRO A 33 2.46 9.60 -9.44
C PRO A 33 3.65 9.30 -8.52
N PHE A 34 3.40 8.60 -7.42
CA PHE A 34 4.45 8.16 -6.51
C PHE A 34 5.32 7.02 -7.08
N THR A 35 4.90 6.44 -8.20
CA THR A 35 5.63 5.39 -8.94
C THR A 35 6.74 6.02 -9.77
N ASP A 36 7.94 5.42 -9.73
CA ASP A 36 9.13 5.81 -10.50
C ASP A 36 9.85 7.11 -10.09
N VAL A 37 9.55 7.64 -8.89
CA VAL A 37 10.33 8.75 -8.33
C VAL A 37 11.76 8.28 -8.10
N THR A 38 12.72 8.92 -8.77
CA THR A 38 14.15 8.64 -8.60
C THR A 38 14.77 9.73 -7.73
N PRO A 39 15.66 9.40 -6.77
CA PRO A 39 16.33 10.39 -5.95
C PRO A 39 17.14 11.36 -6.83
N PRO A 40 16.97 12.69 -6.69
CA PRO A 40 17.75 13.69 -7.43
C PRO A 40 19.26 13.55 -7.17
N ASP A 41 20.11 13.92 -8.12
CA ASP A 41 21.58 13.85 -7.93
C ASP A 41 22.07 14.69 -6.74
N SER A 42 21.35 15.75 -6.38
CA SER A 42 21.59 16.58 -5.19
C SER A 42 21.41 15.82 -3.86
N PHE A 43 20.64 14.73 -3.86
CA PHE A 43 20.41 13.87 -2.70
C PHE A 43 21.67 13.08 -2.30
N PHE A 44 22.50 12.69 -3.28
CA PHE A 44 23.68 11.87 -3.04
C PHE A 44 24.92 12.67 -2.61
N LYS A 45 24.93 14.00 -2.80
CA LYS A 45 26.00 14.94 -2.39
C LYS A 45 27.43 14.42 -2.67
N THR A 46 27.64 13.69 -3.78
CA THR A 46 28.93 13.06 -4.10
C THR A 46 29.33 13.34 -5.55
N ASP A 47 30.52 13.89 -5.75
CA ASP A 47 31.08 14.17 -7.08
C ASP A 47 31.36 12.85 -7.82
N GLN A 48 30.93 12.79 -9.09
CA GLN A 48 30.90 11.56 -9.89
C GLN A 48 32.29 11.01 -10.30
N SER A 49 33.39 11.64 -9.89
CA SER A 49 34.66 11.50 -10.60
C SER A 49 35.58 10.37 -10.11
N ASN A 50 35.44 9.81 -8.91
CA ASN A 50 36.15 8.58 -8.47
C ASN A 50 35.53 7.98 -7.19
N LEU A 51 34.51 7.12 -7.33
CA LEU A 51 33.82 6.55 -6.17
C LEU A 51 34.59 5.35 -5.57
N SER A 52 35.08 5.50 -4.32
CA SER A 52 35.58 4.38 -3.52
C SER A 52 34.50 3.33 -3.27
N MET A 53 34.87 2.10 -2.91
CA MET A 53 33.92 1.03 -2.57
C MET A 53 32.98 1.43 -1.42
N GLU A 54 33.47 2.22 -0.45
CA GLU A 54 32.63 2.78 0.61
C GLU A 54 31.59 3.76 0.06
N GLN A 55 31.97 4.67 -0.85
CA GLN A 55 31.05 5.66 -1.41
C GLN A 55 29.95 5.04 -2.29
N LYS A 56 30.27 3.93 -2.98
CA LYS A 56 29.25 3.14 -3.69
C LYS A 56 28.25 2.51 -2.72
N SER A 57 28.75 1.95 -1.61
CA SER A 57 27.92 1.33 -0.58
C SER A 57 27.00 2.36 0.10
N GLU A 58 27.53 3.55 0.38
CA GLU A 58 26.77 4.67 0.92
C GLU A 58 25.66 5.13 -0.04
N LYS A 59 25.97 5.26 -1.34
CA LYS A 59 24.99 5.63 -2.37
C LYS A 59 23.85 4.61 -2.44
N THR A 60 24.17 3.32 -2.45
CA THR A 60 23.17 2.25 -2.48
C THR A 60 22.29 2.26 -1.23
N TYR A 61 22.85 2.52 -0.05
CA TYR A 61 22.06 2.62 1.17
C TYR A 61 21.14 3.85 1.19
N LYS A 62 21.63 5.03 0.79
CA LYS A 62 20.80 6.23 0.65
C LYS A 62 19.63 5.98 -0.31
N LYS A 63 19.89 5.29 -1.43
CA LYS A 63 18.84 4.88 -2.36
C LYS A 63 17.84 3.92 -1.71
N MET A 64 18.32 2.90 -0.99
CA MET A 64 17.44 1.97 -0.26
C MET A 64 16.52 2.70 0.74
N LEU A 65 17.06 3.66 1.50
CA LEU A 65 16.26 4.46 2.43
C LEU A 65 15.24 5.34 1.71
N PHE A 66 15.62 5.91 0.58
CA PHE A 66 14.72 6.69 -0.28
C PHE A 66 13.56 5.84 -0.79
N ASP A 67 13.88 4.68 -1.41
CA ASP A 67 12.91 3.75 -1.96
C ASP A 67 11.96 3.24 -0.86
N LEU A 68 12.50 2.84 0.30
CA LEU A 68 11.71 2.41 1.47
C LEU A 68 10.77 3.51 1.97
N THR A 69 11.26 4.75 2.04
CA THR A 69 10.44 5.90 2.45
C THR A 69 9.30 6.13 1.47
N GLY A 70 9.59 6.01 0.17
CA GLY A 70 8.61 6.07 -0.91
C GLY A 70 7.52 5.01 -0.78
N GLU A 71 7.91 3.74 -0.59
CA GLU A 71 6.98 2.62 -0.40
C GLU A 71 6.02 2.85 0.78
N ILE A 72 6.53 3.34 1.92
CA ILE A 72 5.71 3.66 3.10
C ILE A 72 4.72 4.78 2.78
N ILE A 73 5.17 5.84 2.10
CA ILE A 73 4.32 6.98 1.70
C ILE A 73 3.24 6.51 0.72
N CYS A 74 3.60 5.67 -0.26
CA CYS A 74 2.67 5.08 -1.21
C CYS A 74 1.59 4.26 -0.48
N ASP A 75 1.98 3.41 0.47
CA ASP A 75 1.03 2.60 1.24
C ASP A 75 0.09 3.47 2.09
N ILE A 76 0.63 4.52 2.74
CA ILE A 76 -0.16 5.48 3.53
C ILE A 76 -1.26 6.13 2.67
N TYR A 77 -0.93 6.53 1.44
CA TYR A 77 -1.84 7.27 0.55
C TYR A 77 -2.57 6.40 -0.48
N SER A 78 -2.31 5.10 -0.51
CA SER A 78 -3.01 4.15 -1.38
C SER A 78 -4.54 4.11 -1.19
N GLN A 79 -5.02 4.68 -0.09
CA GLN A 79 -6.44 4.78 0.27
C GLN A 79 -7.11 6.08 -0.22
N GLU A 80 -6.33 7.10 -0.60
CA GLU A 80 -6.86 8.39 -1.12
C GLU A 80 -7.21 8.35 -2.60
N GLU A 81 -6.59 7.44 -3.38
CA GLU A 81 -7.05 7.14 -4.73
C GLU A 81 -8.40 6.41 -4.65
N GLU A 82 -9.43 7.19 -4.36
CA GLU A 82 -10.81 6.77 -4.28
C GLU A 82 -11.25 6.38 -5.69
N VAL A 83 -11.11 5.09 -6.01
CA VAL A 83 -11.91 4.48 -7.08
C VAL A 83 -13.36 4.73 -6.66
N VAL A 84 -14.10 5.51 -7.45
CA VAL A 84 -15.53 5.76 -7.22
C VAL A 84 -16.23 4.41 -7.12
N LEU A 85 -16.46 3.95 -5.90
CA LEU A 85 -17.10 2.67 -5.64
C LEU A 85 -18.54 2.76 -6.13
N GLN A 86 -18.97 1.75 -6.85
CA GLN A 86 -20.36 1.67 -7.25
C GLN A 86 -21.23 1.48 -5.99
N PRO A 87 -22.49 1.97 -5.95
CA PRO A 87 -23.31 1.93 -4.74
C PRO A 87 -23.58 0.53 -4.16
N TYR A 88 -23.42 -0.52 -4.97
CA TYR A 88 -23.60 -1.92 -4.60
C TYR A 88 -22.29 -2.62 -4.21
N GLU A 89 -21.15 -1.95 -4.37
CA GLU A 89 -19.84 -2.44 -3.95
C GLU A 89 -19.62 -2.17 -2.46
N LYS A 90 -19.09 -3.16 -1.75
CA LYS A 90 -18.72 -3.01 -0.34
C LYS A 90 -17.37 -2.26 -0.27
N PRO A 91 -17.22 -1.28 0.65
CA PRO A 91 -15.95 -0.59 0.81
C PRO A 91 -14.85 -1.55 1.26
N LYS A 92 -13.76 -1.62 0.50
CA LYS A 92 -12.59 -2.42 0.87
C LYS A 92 -11.83 -1.73 1.99
N ARG A 93 -11.80 -2.33 3.18
CA ARG A 93 -10.95 -1.87 4.29
C ARG A 93 -9.53 -2.37 4.09
N ARG A 94 -8.71 -1.65 3.31
CA ARG A 94 -7.27 -1.95 3.25
C ARG A 94 -6.63 -1.69 4.61
N ARG A 95 -5.69 -2.54 5.00
CA ARG A 95 -5.03 -2.45 6.29
C ARG A 95 -4.11 -1.24 6.31
N GLN A 96 -4.22 -0.41 7.34
CA GLN A 96 -3.28 0.68 7.58
C GLN A 96 -2.09 0.12 8.34
N HIS A 97 -0.99 -0.15 7.65
CA HIS A 97 0.20 -0.75 8.27
C HIS A 97 1.01 0.27 9.09
N TYR A 98 1.09 1.53 8.61
CA TYR A 98 2.04 2.52 9.14
C TYR A 98 1.41 3.64 9.97
N PHE A 99 0.11 3.89 9.82
CA PHE A 99 -0.60 4.91 10.59
C PHE A 99 -1.87 4.35 11.25
N LYS A 100 -2.43 5.10 12.20
CA LYS A 100 -3.69 4.76 12.87
C LYS A 100 -4.58 5.98 12.84
N GLY A 101 -5.65 5.95 12.06
CA GLY A 101 -6.56 7.08 11.98
C GLY A 101 -7.66 6.91 10.95
N TYR A 102 -8.62 7.83 10.98
CA TYR A 102 -9.70 7.90 9.99
C TYR A 102 -9.22 8.41 8.63
N ALA A 103 -8.22 9.29 8.63
CA ALA A 103 -7.63 9.86 7.42
C ALA A 103 -6.09 9.78 7.50
N PRO A 104 -5.40 9.69 6.35
CA PRO A 104 -3.95 9.76 6.30
C PRO A 104 -3.44 11.17 6.64
N PRO A 105 -2.15 11.31 7.05
CA PRO A 105 -1.56 12.60 7.40
C PRO A 105 -1.72 13.62 6.27
N THR A 106 -2.30 14.79 6.56
CA THR A 106 -2.55 15.83 5.55
C THR A 106 -1.47 16.91 5.55
N THR A 107 -0.55 16.87 6.51
CA THR A 107 0.55 17.84 6.64
C THR A 107 1.91 17.14 6.73
N VAL A 108 2.97 17.82 6.28
CA VAL A 108 4.35 17.30 6.37
C VAL A 108 4.74 17.00 7.81
N ASP A 109 4.32 17.87 8.75
CA ASP A 109 4.69 17.75 10.15
C ASP A 109 4.02 16.56 10.84
N GLU A 110 2.86 16.10 10.36
CA GLU A 110 2.24 14.85 10.79
C GLU A 110 2.83 13.63 10.07
N LEU A 111 3.23 13.79 8.80
CA LEU A 111 3.81 12.71 8.01
C LEU A 111 5.18 12.30 8.55
N ARG A 112 6.06 13.26 8.84
CA ARG A 112 7.42 13.02 9.37
C ARG A 112 7.46 12.02 10.53
N PRO A 113 6.77 12.23 11.67
CA PRO A 113 6.84 11.30 12.80
C PRO A 113 6.26 9.92 12.48
N THR A 114 5.28 9.82 11.57
CA THR A 114 4.71 8.52 11.17
C THR A 114 5.70 7.71 10.34
N VAL A 115 6.32 8.33 9.33
CA VAL A 115 7.31 7.71 8.46
C VAL A 115 8.58 7.36 9.23
N HIS A 116 9.11 8.29 10.05
CA HIS A 116 10.28 8.03 10.90
C HIS A 116 10.08 6.82 11.78
N LYS A 117 8.90 6.70 12.40
CA LYS A 117 8.59 5.55 13.24
C LYS A 117 8.52 4.25 12.41
N ALA A 118 7.88 4.28 11.25
CA ALA A 118 7.78 3.12 10.36
C ALA A 118 9.16 2.64 9.87
N VAL A 119 9.98 3.55 9.34
CA VAL A 119 11.34 3.23 8.85
C VAL A 119 12.21 2.70 9.99
N ASN A 120 12.20 3.33 11.16
CA ASN A 120 12.97 2.86 12.31
C ASN A 120 12.49 1.49 12.85
N ASP A 121 11.19 1.22 12.77
CA ASP A 121 10.61 -0.08 13.16
C ASP A 121 10.95 -1.20 12.14
N ILE A 122 11.13 -0.86 10.87
CA ILE A 122 11.58 -1.78 9.81
C ILE A 122 13.08 -2.04 9.91
N LEU A 123 13.88 -0.99 10.08
CA LEU A 123 15.34 -1.08 10.21
C LEU A 123 15.77 -1.67 11.56
N GLY A 124 14.85 -1.81 12.52
CA GLY A 124 15.11 -2.41 13.84
C GLY A 124 15.94 -1.53 14.78
N VAL A 125 16.15 -0.24 14.43
CA VAL A 125 16.97 0.72 15.19
C VAL A 125 16.39 0.99 16.58
N ASN A 126 15.06 0.98 16.72
CA ASN A 126 14.37 1.14 18.01
C ASN A 126 14.24 -0.19 18.80
N GLY A 127 14.90 -1.26 18.35
CA GLY A 127 14.79 -2.61 18.91
C GLY A 127 13.49 -3.34 18.53
N MET A 128 13.22 -4.45 19.21
CA MET A 128 12.11 -5.36 18.87
C MET A 128 10.73 -4.64 18.80
N ARG A 129 9.97 -4.93 17.73
CA ARG A 129 8.68 -4.31 17.39
C ARG A 129 7.73 -4.31 18.61
N LYS A 130 6.99 -3.22 18.84
CA LYS A 130 6.09 -3.10 20.01
C LYS A 130 5.03 -4.21 20.07
N ALA A 131 4.60 -4.74 18.92
CA ALA A 131 3.69 -5.88 18.84
C ALA A 131 4.31 -7.17 19.42
N ASP A 132 5.60 -7.39 19.24
CA ASP A 132 6.33 -8.54 19.79
C ASP A 132 6.53 -8.39 21.31
N ARG A 133 6.79 -7.16 21.79
CA ARG A 133 6.96 -6.90 23.24
C ARG A 133 5.71 -7.21 24.07
N VAL A 134 4.51 -6.93 23.55
CA VAL A 134 3.25 -7.19 24.27
C VAL A 134 2.87 -8.67 24.22
N LYS A 135 3.15 -9.36 23.11
CA LYS A 135 2.80 -10.77 22.93
C LYS A 135 3.73 -11.72 23.70
N ASN A 136 4.98 -11.34 23.90
CA ASN A 136 5.92 -12.08 24.74
C ASN A 136 5.48 -12.18 26.21
N LYS A 137 4.61 -11.26 26.70
CA LYS A 137 4.07 -11.32 28.07
C LYS A 137 3.00 -12.40 28.26
N PHE A 138 2.25 -12.74 27.21
CA PHE A 138 1.26 -13.83 27.23
C PHE A 138 1.87 -15.19 26.87
N ASN A 139 3.07 -15.21 26.28
CA ASN A 139 3.78 -16.41 25.86
C ASN A 139 4.68 -17.03 26.96
N ILE A 140 4.68 -16.48 28.18
CA ILE A 140 5.50 -16.99 29.31
C ILE A 140 5.23 -18.48 29.61
N ARG A 141 4.06 -19.02 29.24
CA ARG A 141 3.66 -20.39 29.53
C ARG A 141 4.13 -21.44 28.51
N LYS A 142 4.63 -21.05 27.32
CA LYS A 142 5.15 -21.98 26.29
C LYS A 142 6.34 -21.36 25.56
N LYS A 143 7.49 -22.05 25.52
CA LYS A 143 8.64 -21.69 24.67
C LYS A 143 8.26 -21.90 23.20
N LYS A 144 7.53 -20.96 22.59
CA LYS A 144 7.36 -20.90 21.14
C LYS A 144 8.67 -20.46 20.52
N ASP A 145 9.09 -21.13 19.45
CA ASP A 145 10.27 -20.74 18.70
C ASP A 145 10.03 -19.37 18.03
N ASN A 146 11.10 -18.65 17.70
CA ASN A 146 11.02 -17.41 16.91
C ASN A 146 10.31 -17.66 15.57
N VAL A 147 10.54 -18.84 14.98
CA VAL A 147 9.83 -19.28 13.77
C VAL A 147 8.32 -19.37 14.02
N ASP A 148 7.89 -20.00 15.12
CA ASP A 148 6.47 -20.09 15.47
C ASP A 148 5.83 -18.71 15.65
N ASN A 149 6.58 -17.75 16.21
CA ASN A 149 6.11 -16.38 16.40
C ASN A 149 5.95 -15.66 15.05
N ILE A 150 6.93 -15.77 14.16
CA ILE A 150 6.85 -15.19 12.80
C ILE A 150 5.67 -15.80 12.04
N LEU A 151 5.53 -17.13 12.06
CA LEU A 151 4.41 -17.81 11.41
C LEU A 151 3.06 -17.37 11.99
N THR A 152 2.95 -17.23 13.31
CA THR A 152 1.71 -16.76 13.95
C THR A 152 1.38 -15.32 13.52
N LEU A 153 2.39 -14.47 13.29
CA LEU A 153 2.19 -13.12 12.80
C LEU A 153 1.73 -13.11 11.34
N GLN A 154 2.42 -13.85 10.48
CA GLN A 154 2.10 -13.96 9.06
C GLN A 154 0.69 -14.51 8.84
N LEU A 155 0.33 -15.61 9.52
CA LEU A 155 -1.03 -16.17 9.40
C LEU A 155 -2.12 -15.18 9.80
N ARG A 156 -1.90 -14.40 10.86
CA ARG A 156 -2.86 -13.36 11.28
C ARG A 156 -2.87 -12.17 10.32
N GLU A 157 -1.74 -11.89 9.69
CA GLU A 157 -1.63 -10.90 8.63
C GLU A 157 -2.33 -11.38 7.35
N GLU A 158 -2.41 -12.67 7.06
CA GLU A 158 -3.07 -13.18 5.84
C GLU A 158 -4.55 -13.52 6.05
N GLU A 159 -4.96 -13.93 7.26
CA GLU A 159 -6.30 -14.48 7.56
C GLU A 159 -7.48 -13.62 7.04
N PRO A 160 -7.57 -12.29 7.31
CA PRO A 160 -8.67 -11.49 6.79
C PRO A 160 -8.78 -11.47 5.26
N ASP A 161 -7.67 -11.62 4.54
CA ASP A 161 -7.67 -11.57 3.08
C ASP A 161 -8.20 -12.89 2.50
N TRP A 162 -8.08 -14.00 3.23
CA TRP A 162 -8.63 -15.31 2.84
C TRP A 162 -10.09 -15.50 3.25
N VAL A 163 -10.61 -14.64 4.14
CA VAL A 163 -12.01 -14.67 4.60
C VAL A 163 -12.86 -13.62 3.86
N ASP A 164 -12.24 -12.66 3.17
CA ASP A 164 -12.93 -11.63 2.40
C ASP A 164 -13.36 -12.12 1.01
N TYR A 165 -14.61 -12.57 0.89
CA TYR A 165 -15.24 -12.96 -0.38
C TYR A 165 -15.95 -11.81 -1.10
N ASN A 166 -15.79 -10.55 -0.68
CA ASN A 166 -16.57 -9.44 -1.24
C ASN A 166 -16.35 -9.26 -2.76
N ALA A 167 -15.12 -9.51 -3.25
CA ALA A 167 -14.81 -9.46 -4.67
C ALA A 167 -15.49 -10.59 -5.44
N ASP A 168 -15.32 -11.84 -4.99
CA ASP A 168 -15.94 -13.01 -5.62
C ASP A 168 -17.47 -12.94 -5.62
N GLU A 169 -18.06 -12.48 -4.50
CA GLU A 169 -19.50 -12.24 -4.40
C GLU A 169 -19.98 -11.21 -5.42
N LEU A 170 -19.21 -10.15 -5.63
CA LEU A 170 -19.54 -9.08 -6.57
C LEU A 170 -19.47 -9.61 -8.01
N ASP A 171 -18.44 -10.38 -8.34
CA ASP A 171 -18.27 -10.98 -9.67
C ASP A 171 -19.43 -11.92 -10.01
N VAL A 172 -19.84 -12.76 -9.06
CA VAL A 172 -21.01 -13.64 -9.23
C VAL A 172 -22.30 -12.83 -9.38
N LYS A 173 -22.47 -11.76 -8.59
CA LYS A 173 -23.65 -10.88 -8.69
C LYS A 173 -23.71 -10.17 -10.05
N ASN A 174 -22.58 -9.65 -10.54
CA ASN A 174 -22.49 -8.99 -11.84
C ASN A 174 -22.80 -9.98 -12.97
N ALA A 175 -22.17 -11.16 -12.96
CA ALA A 175 -22.43 -12.19 -13.95
C ALA A 175 -23.91 -12.63 -13.99
N LEU A 176 -24.55 -12.75 -12.81
CA LEU A 176 -25.96 -13.06 -12.71
C LEU A 176 -26.84 -11.91 -13.23
N ALA A 177 -26.51 -10.67 -12.88
CA ALA A 177 -27.22 -9.49 -13.34
C ALA A 177 -27.17 -9.36 -14.87
N ASP A 178 -25.99 -9.56 -15.46
CA ASP A 178 -25.78 -9.56 -16.91
C ASP A 178 -26.61 -10.67 -17.58
N SER A 179 -26.59 -11.89 -17.03
CA SER A 179 -27.41 -12.99 -17.55
C SER A 179 -28.90 -12.69 -17.51
N ILE A 180 -29.41 -12.09 -16.43
CA ILE A 180 -30.82 -11.70 -16.32
C ILE A 180 -31.14 -10.61 -17.34
N PHE A 181 -30.25 -9.62 -17.49
CA PHE A 181 -30.43 -8.51 -18.41
C PHE A 181 -30.49 -8.97 -19.87
N GLU A 182 -29.63 -9.91 -20.27
CA GLU A 182 -29.66 -10.51 -21.60
C GLU A 182 -30.98 -11.25 -21.89
N VAL A 183 -31.50 -12.02 -20.92
CA VAL A 183 -32.80 -12.69 -21.06
C VAL A 183 -33.93 -11.67 -21.24
N LEU A 184 -33.95 -10.62 -20.42
CA LEU A 184 -34.96 -9.56 -20.51
C LEU A 184 -34.88 -8.80 -21.84
N LEU A 185 -33.67 -8.53 -22.35
CA LEU A 185 -33.49 -7.91 -23.67
C LEU A 185 -34.01 -8.82 -24.79
N ALA A 186 -33.68 -10.10 -24.76
CA ALA A 186 -34.14 -11.08 -25.74
C ALA A 186 -35.69 -11.16 -25.76
N GLU A 187 -36.32 -11.27 -24.59
CA GLU A 187 -37.79 -11.28 -24.46
C GLU A 187 -38.41 -9.97 -24.97
N THR A 188 -37.78 -8.83 -24.69
CA THR A 188 -38.25 -7.52 -25.15
C THR A 188 -38.16 -7.38 -26.67
N VAL A 189 -37.07 -7.85 -27.29
CA VAL A 189 -36.91 -7.88 -28.74
C VAL A 189 -37.94 -8.81 -29.38
N GLU A 190 -38.15 -9.99 -28.82
CA GLU A 190 -39.13 -10.96 -29.33
C GLU A 190 -40.57 -10.43 -29.26
N THR A 191 -40.95 -9.82 -28.14
CA THR A 191 -42.28 -9.21 -27.96
C THR A 191 -42.50 -8.01 -28.89
N CYS A 192 -41.50 -7.12 -29.04
CA CYS A 192 -41.56 -6.02 -30.00
C CYS A 192 -41.72 -6.52 -31.45
N SER A 193 -40.99 -7.58 -31.81
CA SER A 193 -41.07 -8.21 -33.14
C SER A 193 -42.46 -8.80 -33.40
N LYS A 194 -43.01 -9.53 -32.43
CA LYS A 194 -44.39 -10.06 -32.48
C LYS A 194 -45.45 -8.95 -32.65
N ILE A 195 -45.27 -7.81 -31.99
CA ILE A 195 -46.18 -6.65 -32.14
C ILE A 195 -46.04 -6.05 -33.55
N HIS A 196 -44.81 -5.90 -34.04
CA HIS A 196 -44.55 -5.37 -35.38
C HIS A 196 -45.20 -6.24 -36.47
N ASP A 197 -45.01 -7.56 -36.41
CA ASP A 197 -45.59 -8.51 -37.35
C ASP A 197 -47.12 -8.48 -37.33
N LYS A 198 -47.73 -8.39 -36.14
CA LYS A 198 -49.18 -8.24 -36.00
C LYS A 198 -49.69 -6.94 -36.61
N LYS A 199 -48.92 -5.84 -36.54
CA LYS A 199 -49.27 -4.58 -37.20
C LYS A 199 -49.16 -4.68 -38.73
N LEU A 200 -48.08 -5.27 -39.25
CA LEU A 200 -47.90 -5.51 -40.69
C LEU A 200 -49.07 -6.30 -41.28
N LYS A 201 -49.47 -7.39 -40.62
CA LYS A 201 -50.61 -8.24 -41.02
C LYS A 201 -51.98 -7.56 -40.94
N ARG A 202 -52.11 -6.42 -40.24
CA ARG A 202 -53.36 -5.64 -40.17
C ARG A 202 -53.45 -4.54 -41.22
N VAL A 203 -52.31 -4.11 -41.76
CA VAL A 203 -52.20 -3.04 -42.76
C VAL A 203 -52.15 -3.62 -44.19
N SER A 204 -51.81 -4.90 -44.32
CA SER A 204 -51.96 -5.70 -45.54
C SER A 204 -53.35 -6.33 -45.61
#